data_AF-A0A971WDX2-F1
#
_entry.id   AF-A0A971WDX2-F1
#
_cell.length_a   1.000
_cell.length_b   1.000
_cell.length_c   1.000
_cell.angle_alpha   90.00
_cell.angle_beta   90.00
_cell.angle_gamma   90.00
#
_symmetry.space_group_name_H-M   'P 1'
#
loop_
_entity.id
_entity.type
_entity.pdbx_description
1 polymer ?
#
loop_
_entity_poly.entity_id
_entity_poly.type
_entity_poly.pdbx_seq_one_letter_code
_entity_poly.pdbx_strand_id
1 'polypeptide(L)'
;MAAGTITGTAATAQNSTLSETTQAEAALTGSSNPVIVVPGIGMSDVALFDDEGNQIQNDGTFPDQWRVLNLSTAALMDDIIKLVPRVLLTLFLQKDMGLSDIVREYMPDMFKYATHDLQGKSVENVKAVERNYPLSQYDPDARNSFFNMMPMQNYADQIGEDRIYCFNFPPFCNTYDQAQRLDQFVQLVKAQTGAEKVNLVPLSLGATVTNAYFDNYAQKQDVAKVVRIVGASDGSY
;
A
#
# COMPACT_ATOMS: atom_id res chain seq x y z
N MET A 1 55.01 -42.49 44.81
CA MET A 1 53.66 -41.90 44.94
C MET A 1 53.67 -40.61 44.13
N ALA A 2 52.89 -40.57 43.05
CA ALA A 2 52.92 -39.51 42.05
C ALA A 2 51.98 -38.36 42.44
N ALA A 3 52.49 -37.13 42.38
CA ALA A 3 51.72 -35.90 42.39
C ALA A 3 51.36 -35.57 40.93
N GLY A 4 50.06 -35.48 40.63
CA GLY A 4 49.55 -35.10 39.33
C GLY A 4 49.06 -33.66 39.32
N THR A 5 49.80 -32.79 38.65
CA THR A 5 49.43 -31.41 38.31
C THR A 5 48.44 -31.44 37.15
N ILE A 6 47.31 -30.71 37.26
CA ILE A 6 46.36 -30.50 36.15
C ILE A 6 46.76 -29.22 35.42
N THR A 7 47.15 -29.35 34.16
CA THR A 7 47.22 -28.27 33.17
C THR A 7 46.54 -28.75 31.89
N GLY A 8 45.57 -27.98 31.39
CA GLY A 8 44.95 -28.18 30.08
C GLY A 8 43.94 -27.07 29.80
N THR A 9 44.40 -25.93 29.25
CA THR A 9 44.20 -25.47 27.85
C THR A 9 42.77 -25.02 27.53
N ALA A 10 42.61 -23.70 27.48
CA ALA A 10 41.50 -23.00 26.86
C ALA A 10 41.57 -23.12 25.33
N ALA A 11 40.45 -23.44 24.68
CA ALA A 11 40.28 -23.35 23.23
C ALA A 11 38.94 -22.66 22.91
N THR A 12 39.08 -21.40 22.50
CA THR A 12 38.39 -20.73 21.38
C THR A 12 36.90 -21.04 21.13
N ALA A 13 36.04 -20.11 21.54
CA ALA A 13 34.67 -19.95 21.06
C ALA A 13 34.44 -18.51 20.56
N GLN A 14 35.02 -18.17 19.41
CA GLN A 14 34.70 -16.95 18.67
C GLN A 14 34.96 -17.21 17.19
N ASN A 15 33.93 -17.59 16.41
CA ASN A 15 33.92 -17.37 14.95
C ASN A 15 32.62 -17.70 14.19
N SER A 16 31.51 -18.07 14.83
CA SER A 16 30.29 -18.42 14.08
C SER A 16 29.33 -17.26 13.81
N THR A 17 29.33 -16.21 14.64
CA THR A 17 28.34 -15.11 14.54
C THR A 17 28.76 -13.96 13.63
N LEU A 18 30.06 -13.77 13.37
CA LEU A 18 30.53 -12.71 12.47
C LEU A 18 30.36 -13.10 10.99
N SER A 19 30.36 -14.40 10.66
CA SER A 19 30.21 -14.88 9.28
C SER A 19 28.77 -14.82 8.76
N GLU A 20 27.77 -15.04 9.61
CA GLU A 20 26.35 -15.00 9.19
C GLU A 20 25.89 -13.57 8.92
N THR A 21 26.26 -12.60 9.77
CA THR A 21 25.92 -11.18 9.58
C THR A 21 26.57 -10.62 8.32
N THR A 22 27.84 -10.99 8.07
CA THR A 22 28.57 -10.55 6.88
C THR A 22 28.03 -11.19 5.59
N GLN A 23 27.52 -12.43 5.64
CA GLN A 23 26.86 -13.07 4.48
C GLN A 23 25.45 -12.54 4.26
N ALA A 24 24.71 -12.17 5.31
CA ALA A 24 23.41 -11.50 5.19
C ALA A 24 23.55 -10.08 4.62
N GLU A 25 24.54 -9.31 5.07
CA GLU A 25 24.88 -7.98 4.51
C GLU A 25 25.40 -8.11 3.08
N ALA A 26 26.29 -9.07 2.78
CA ALA A 26 26.78 -9.30 1.41
C ALA A 26 25.66 -9.76 0.46
N ALA A 27 24.69 -10.57 0.92
CA ALA A 27 23.52 -10.97 0.15
C ALA A 27 22.54 -9.82 -0.11
N LEU A 28 22.55 -8.78 0.74
CA LEU A 28 21.78 -7.54 0.52
C LEU A 28 22.47 -6.57 -0.44
N THR A 29 23.81 -6.62 -0.55
CA THR A 29 24.59 -5.79 -1.48
C THR A 29 24.63 -6.31 -2.93
N GLY A 30 24.19 -7.55 -3.17
CA GLY A 30 24.02 -8.10 -4.51
C GLY A 30 22.59 -7.91 -5.03
N SER A 31 22.38 -6.94 -5.92
CA SER A 31 21.17 -6.79 -6.77
C SER A 31 19.85 -7.16 -6.06
N SER A 32 19.50 -6.45 -4.98
CA SER A 32 18.21 -6.65 -4.34
C SER A 32 17.10 -6.26 -5.32
N ASN A 33 16.13 -7.17 -5.53
CA ASN A 33 14.99 -6.89 -6.38
C ASN A 33 14.22 -5.68 -5.84
N PRO A 34 13.75 -4.76 -6.71
CA PRO A 34 12.94 -3.63 -6.29
C PRO A 34 11.69 -4.11 -5.56
N VAL A 35 11.26 -3.31 -4.60
CA VAL A 35 10.14 -3.58 -3.71
C VAL A 35 8.95 -2.73 -4.12
N ILE A 36 7.81 -3.38 -4.35
CA ILE A 36 6.54 -2.71 -4.61
C ILE A 36 5.64 -2.92 -3.40
N VAL A 37 5.33 -1.82 -2.72
CA VAL A 37 4.32 -1.78 -1.68
C VAL A 37 2.94 -1.69 -2.33
N VAL A 38 2.05 -2.61 -1.95
CA VAL A 38 0.66 -2.62 -2.39
C VAL A 38 -0.21 -2.24 -1.17
N PRO A 39 -0.70 -0.99 -1.11
CA PRO A 39 -1.31 -0.41 0.08
C PRO A 39 -2.68 -1.02 0.42
N GLY A 40 -3.14 -0.75 1.64
CA GLY A 40 -4.49 -1.12 2.11
C GLY A 40 -5.53 -0.04 1.84
N ILE A 41 -6.74 -0.24 2.39
CA ILE A 41 -7.78 0.79 2.38
C ILE A 41 -7.31 2.03 3.14
N GLY A 42 -7.55 3.22 2.58
CA GLY A 42 -7.19 4.48 3.23
C GLY A 42 -5.71 4.87 3.17
N MET A 43 -4.94 4.15 2.35
CA MET A 43 -3.49 4.33 2.25
C MET A 43 -3.03 4.89 0.89
N SER A 44 -3.88 4.86 -0.13
CA SER A 44 -3.66 5.52 -1.41
C SER A 44 -4.42 6.83 -1.49
N ASP A 45 -3.78 7.85 -2.06
CA ASP A 45 -4.47 9.08 -2.43
C ASP A 45 -5.26 8.86 -3.73
N VAL A 46 -6.51 9.32 -3.76
CA VAL A 46 -7.39 9.33 -4.92
C VAL A 46 -7.88 10.74 -5.20
N ALA A 47 -8.23 10.99 -6.45
CA ALA A 47 -8.75 12.26 -6.91
C ALA A 47 -9.78 12.08 -8.03
N LEU A 48 -10.52 13.15 -8.33
CA LEU A 48 -11.40 13.22 -9.49
C LEU A 48 -10.62 13.70 -10.71
N PHE A 49 -10.88 13.11 -11.87
CA PHE A 49 -10.21 13.45 -13.13
C PHE A 49 -11.21 13.82 -14.22
N ASP A 50 -10.82 14.70 -15.13
CA ASP A 50 -11.54 14.92 -16.40
C ASP A 50 -11.24 13.82 -17.44
N ASP A 51 -11.85 13.94 -18.62
CA ASP A 51 -11.69 12.98 -19.71
C ASP A 51 -10.28 13.06 -20.34
N GLU A 52 -9.61 14.20 -20.21
CA GLU A 52 -8.23 14.44 -20.63
C GLU A 52 -7.19 13.87 -19.65
N GLY A 53 -7.60 13.46 -18.46
CA GLY A 53 -6.74 12.89 -17.43
C GLY A 53 -6.11 13.93 -16.49
N ASN A 54 -6.60 15.16 -16.46
CA ASN A 54 -6.20 16.16 -15.47
C ASN A 54 -7.02 16.00 -14.20
N GLN A 55 -6.37 16.22 -13.05
CA GLN A 55 -7.05 16.27 -11.77
C GLN A 55 -7.95 17.52 -11.69
N ILE A 56 -9.19 17.35 -11.27
CA ILE A 56 -10.17 18.43 -11.10
C ILE A 56 -10.69 18.49 -9.67
N GLN A 57 -11.14 19.68 -9.27
CA GLN A 57 -11.77 19.87 -7.97
C GLN A 57 -13.17 19.27 -7.93
N ASN A 58 -13.55 18.79 -6.74
CA ASN A 58 -14.84 18.16 -6.48
C ASN A 58 -15.61 18.91 -5.39
N ASP A 59 -16.91 18.61 -5.24
CA ASP A 59 -17.80 19.28 -4.27
C ASP A 59 -17.92 18.55 -2.92
N GLY A 60 -17.00 17.62 -2.66
CA GLY A 60 -16.94 16.84 -1.45
C GLY A 60 -16.23 17.56 -0.30
N THR A 61 -16.17 16.84 0.82
CA THR A 61 -15.45 17.28 2.03
C THR A 61 -13.97 17.55 1.76
N PHE A 62 -13.39 16.82 0.80
CA PHE A 62 -12.01 16.98 0.36
C PHE A 62 -11.97 17.36 -1.12
N PRO A 63 -11.78 18.66 -1.46
CA PRO A 63 -11.95 19.14 -2.83
C PRO A 63 -10.87 18.66 -3.80
N ASP A 64 -9.68 18.30 -3.30
CA ASP A 64 -8.54 17.91 -4.14
C ASP A 64 -8.28 16.39 -4.11
N GLN A 65 -7.91 15.84 -2.94
CA GLN A 65 -7.55 14.42 -2.79
C GLN A 65 -8.11 13.85 -1.49
N TRP A 66 -8.45 12.55 -1.50
CA TRP A 66 -8.90 11.80 -0.32
C TRP A 66 -8.37 10.36 -0.35
N ARG A 67 -8.66 9.56 0.68
CA ARG A 67 -8.11 8.19 0.81
C ARG A 67 -9.12 7.07 0.98
N VAL A 68 -10.29 7.37 1.53
CA VAL A 68 -11.36 6.38 1.77
C VAL A 68 -12.65 6.90 1.13
N LEU A 69 -13.37 7.75 1.85
CA LEU A 69 -14.61 8.36 1.40
C LEU A 69 -14.46 9.87 1.30
N ASN A 70 -15.12 10.42 0.29
CA ASN A 70 -15.29 11.85 0.12
C ASN A 70 -16.80 12.10 -0.02
N LEU A 71 -17.38 12.69 1.01
CA LEU A 71 -18.82 12.90 1.07
C LEU A 71 -19.16 14.17 0.30
N SER A 72 -19.99 14.05 -0.74
CA SER A 72 -20.48 15.22 -1.49
C SER A 72 -21.27 16.11 -0.55
N THR A 73 -20.91 17.40 -0.50
CA THR A 73 -21.53 18.37 0.43
C THR A 73 -22.58 19.23 -0.25
N ALA A 74 -22.62 19.24 -1.59
CA ALA A 74 -23.52 20.07 -2.40
C ALA A 74 -25.02 19.80 -2.16
N ALA A 75 -25.37 18.59 -1.70
CA ALA A 75 -26.76 18.18 -1.42
C ALA A 75 -27.07 18.08 0.08
N LEU A 76 -26.12 18.40 0.97
CA LEU A 76 -26.25 18.19 2.40
C LEU A 76 -26.82 19.45 3.10
N MET A 77 -27.84 19.26 3.94
CA MET A 77 -28.35 20.30 4.84
C MET A 77 -27.29 20.67 5.89
N ASP A 78 -27.33 21.91 6.40
CA ASP A 78 -26.37 22.46 7.39
C ASP A 78 -26.12 21.56 8.62
N ASP A 79 -27.10 20.75 9.01
CA ASP A 79 -26.98 19.83 10.15
C ASP A 79 -26.17 18.57 9.87
N ILE A 80 -26.09 18.12 8.60
CA ILE A 80 -25.33 16.92 8.21
C ILE A 80 -23.82 17.21 8.18
N ILE A 81 -23.43 18.44 7.83
CA ILE A 81 -22.02 18.87 7.86
C ILE A 81 -21.39 18.61 9.24
N LYS A 82 -22.18 18.74 10.32
CA LYS A 82 -21.73 18.46 11.71
C LYS A 82 -21.48 16.97 11.98
N LEU A 83 -22.07 16.09 11.19
CA LEU A 83 -21.96 14.64 11.33
C LEU A 83 -20.87 14.03 10.42
N VAL A 84 -20.48 14.71 9.33
CA VAL A 84 -19.42 14.29 8.40
C VAL A 84 -18.11 13.88 9.11
N PRO A 85 -17.55 14.67 10.05
CA PRO A 85 -16.33 14.26 10.77
C PRO A 85 -16.51 12.96 11.55
N ARG A 86 -17.71 12.69 12.09
CA ARG A 86 -18.00 11.48 12.85
C ARG A 86 -18.08 10.25 11.94
N VAL A 87 -18.59 10.41 10.73
CA VAL A 87 -18.61 9.34 9.71
C VAL A 87 -17.20 8.99 9.27
N LEU A 88 -16.37 9.99 8.97
CA LEU A 88 -14.97 9.73 8.61
C LEU A 88 -14.20 9.05 9.74
N LEU A 89 -14.43 9.47 11.00
CA LEU A 89 -13.90 8.79 12.17
C LEU A 89 -14.47 7.38 12.35
N THR A 90 -15.74 7.13 12.05
CA THR A 90 -16.35 5.79 12.08
C THR A 90 -15.61 4.84 11.16
N LEU A 91 -15.30 5.29 9.94
CA LEU A 91 -14.58 4.50 8.95
C LEU A 91 -13.13 4.25 9.35
N PHE A 92 -12.48 5.27 9.91
CA PHE A 92 -11.10 5.16 10.39
C PHE A 92 -10.97 4.28 11.64
N LEU A 93 -11.88 4.44 12.60
CA LEU A 93 -11.88 3.73 13.89
C LEU A 93 -12.66 2.41 13.88
N GLN A 94 -13.36 2.09 12.78
CA GLN A 94 -14.22 0.92 12.62
C GLN A 94 -15.29 0.79 13.71
N LYS A 95 -15.85 1.92 14.18
CA LYS A 95 -16.90 1.97 15.21
C LYS A 95 -18.00 2.91 14.77
N ASP A 96 -19.26 2.48 14.80
CA ASP A 96 -20.37 3.34 14.41
C ASP A 96 -20.47 4.57 15.33
N MET A 97 -20.15 5.74 14.78
CA MET A 97 -20.28 7.04 15.42
C MET A 97 -21.29 7.93 14.67
N GLY A 98 -22.28 7.34 13.99
CA GLY A 98 -23.34 8.06 13.28
C GLY A 98 -23.40 7.76 11.78
N LEU A 99 -22.76 6.68 11.33
CA LEU A 99 -22.86 6.20 9.95
C LEU A 99 -24.28 5.69 9.65
N SER A 100 -24.87 4.97 10.60
CA SER A 100 -26.21 4.39 10.45
C SER A 100 -27.31 5.43 10.24
N ASP A 101 -27.23 6.57 10.93
CA ASP A 101 -28.24 7.65 10.83
C ASP A 101 -28.19 8.33 9.46
N ILE A 102 -26.98 8.61 8.96
CA ILE A 102 -26.78 9.24 7.65
C ILE A 102 -27.17 8.31 6.50
N VAL A 103 -26.83 7.02 6.60
CA VAL A 103 -27.20 6.02 5.60
C VAL A 103 -28.73 5.92 5.44
N ARG A 104 -29.49 6.11 6.51
CA ARG A 104 -30.96 6.01 6.47
C ARG A 104 -31.62 7.18 5.73
N GLU A 105 -30.98 8.35 5.70
CA GLU A 105 -31.66 9.60 5.34
C GLU A 105 -31.13 10.24 4.04
N TYR A 106 -29.87 9.98 3.64
CA TYR A 106 -29.22 10.77 2.55
C TYR A 106 -28.29 9.97 1.58
N MET A 107 -28.52 8.67 1.40
CA MET A 107 -27.54 7.75 0.79
C MET A 107 -27.10 8.00 -0.67
N PRO A 108 -27.97 8.29 -1.66
CA PRO A 108 -27.54 8.22 -3.05
C PRO A 108 -26.54 9.31 -3.47
N ASP A 109 -26.79 10.57 -3.13
CA ASP A 109 -25.99 11.70 -3.63
C ASP A 109 -24.72 11.94 -2.81
N MET A 110 -24.78 11.67 -1.50
CA MET A 110 -23.65 11.93 -0.60
C MET A 110 -22.44 11.03 -0.91
N PHE A 111 -22.69 9.80 -1.37
CA PHE A 111 -21.65 8.82 -1.68
C PHE A 111 -21.30 8.74 -3.17
N LYS A 112 -21.67 9.72 -4.01
CA LYS A 112 -21.46 9.65 -5.47
C LYS A 112 -20.02 9.30 -5.90
N TYR A 113 -19.00 9.78 -5.16
CA TYR A 113 -17.59 9.48 -5.43
C TYR A 113 -17.16 8.05 -5.03
N ALA A 114 -18.03 7.31 -4.35
CA ALA A 114 -17.87 5.90 -3.99
C ALA A 114 -18.92 5.00 -4.66
N THR A 115 -19.72 5.54 -5.59
CA THR A 115 -20.72 4.78 -6.33
C THR A 115 -20.08 4.08 -7.53
N HIS A 116 -20.43 2.81 -7.71
CA HIS A 116 -19.97 1.97 -8.80
C HIS A 116 -21.14 1.40 -9.58
N ASP A 117 -20.91 1.15 -10.88
CA ASP A 117 -21.82 0.37 -11.69
C ASP A 117 -21.79 -1.12 -11.30
N LEU A 118 -22.64 -1.91 -11.96
CA LEU A 118 -22.72 -3.36 -11.72
C LEU A 118 -21.45 -4.13 -12.12
N GLN A 119 -20.49 -3.48 -12.79
CA GLN A 119 -19.19 -4.02 -13.17
C GLN A 119 -18.10 -3.61 -12.17
N GLY A 120 -18.42 -2.83 -11.15
CA GLY A 120 -17.47 -2.33 -10.15
C GLY A 120 -16.59 -1.19 -10.67
N LYS A 121 -17.02 -0.51 -11.75
CA LYS A 121 -16.37 0.69 -12.25
C LYS A 121 -17.01 1.92 -11.60
N SER A 122 -16.19 2.86 -11.17
CA SER A 122 -16.67 4.11 -10.57
C SER A 122 -17.57 4.86 -11.56
N VAL A 123 -18.73 5.33 -11.07
CA VAL A 123 -19.64 6.17 -11.87
C VAL A 123 -18.98 7.53 -12.14
N GLU A 124 -18.38 8.12 -11.12
CA GLU A 124 -17.50 9.28 -11.23
C GLU A 124 -16.09 8.83 -11.61
N ASN A 125 -15.34 9.67 -12.35
CA ASN A 125 -13.98 9.36 -12.81
C ASN A 125 -12.92 9.49 -11.69
N VAL A 126 -13.14 8.75 -10.61
CA VAL A 126 -12.25 8.68 -9.44
C VAL A 126 -11.14 7.70 -9.72
N LYS A 127 -9.89 8.17 -9.65
CA LYS A 127 -8.69 7.36 -9.86
C LYS A 127 -7.68 7.60 -8.75
N ALA A 128 -6.77 6.64 -8.60
CA ALA A 128 -5.62 6.82 -7.73
C ALA A 128 -4.64 7.84 -8.31
N VAL A 129 -4.02 8.62 -7.44
CA VAL A 129 -2.89 9.47 -7.80
C VAL A 129 -1.68 8.57 -8.01
N GLU A 130 -1.35 8.36 -9.28
CA GLU A 130 -0.27 7.46 -9.67
C GLU A 130 1.10 8.06 -9.36
N ARG A 131 1.97 7.21 -8.79
CA ARG A 131 3.37 7.55 -8.49
C ARG A 131 4.26 6.53 -9.17
N ASN A 132 4.42 6.69 -10.48
CA ASN A 132 5.15 5.77 -11.36
C ASN A 132 6.67 5.97 -11.32
N TYR A 133 7.19 6.25 -10.13
CA TYR A 133 8.59 6.56 -9.83
C TYR A 133 8.93 6.11 -8.40
N PRO A 134 10.22 5.89 -8.09
CA PRO A 134 10.62 5.36 -6.79
C PRO A 134 10.46 6.39 -5.67
N LEU A 135 10.48 5.90 -4.42
CA LEU A 135 10.35 6.68 -3.19
C LEU A 135 11.39 7.81 -3.08
N SER A 136 12.59 7.61 -3.65
CA SER A 136 13.65 8.62 -3.68
C SER A 136 13.27 9.91 -4.43
N GLN A 137 12.22 9.88 -5.25
CA GLN A 137 11.70 11.02 -6.00
C GLN A 137 10.44 11.64 -5.37
N TYR A 138 10.00 11.15 -4.21
CA TYR A 138 8.83 11.70 -3.53
C TYR A 138 9.18 13.06 -2.92
N ASP A 139 8.21 13.97 -2.94
CA ASP A 139 8.30 15.18 -2.12
C ASP A 139 8.28 14.81 -0.61
N PRO A 140 8.76 15.70 0.28
CA PRO A 140 8.86 15.40 1.70
C PRO A 140 7.55 14.96 2.36
N ASP A 141 6.42 15.53 1.95
CA ASP A 141 5.11 15.23 2.54
C ASP A 141 4.60 13.86 2.10
N ALA A 142 4.72 13.55 0.80
CA ALA A 142 4.39 12.23 0.27
C ALA A 142 5.29 11.14 0.87
N ARG A 143 6.60 11.42 1.00
CA ARG A 143 7.56 10.49 1.63
C ARG A 143 7.20 10.23 3.10
N ASN A 144 6.88 11.29 3.86
CA ASN A 144 6.45 11.14 5.25
C ASN A 144 5.14 10.34 5.36
N SER A 145 4.17 10.61 4.47
CA SER A 145 2.93 9.85 4.41
C SER A 145 3.17 8.36 4.11
N PHE A 146 4.06 8.04 3.18
CA PHE A 146 4.44 6.65 2.88
C PHE A 146 4.99 5.95 4.13
N PHE A 147 5.88 6.59 4.87
CA PHE A 147 6.47 6.00 6.07
C PHE A 147 5.52 5.93 7.27
N ASN A 148 4.52 6.80 7.36
CA ASN A 148 3.43 6.68 8.34
C ASN A 148 2.51 5.50 8.03
N MET A 149 2.31 5.20 6.74
CA MET A 149 1.58 4.02 6.28
C MET A 149 2.39 2.73 6.50
N MET A 150 3.66 2.74 6.10
CA MET A 150 4.55 1.59 6.11
C MET A 150 5.88 1.96 6.79
N PRO A 151 6.02 1.71 8.10
CA PRO A 151 7.21 2.09 8.87
C PRO A 151 8.39 1.16 8.53
N MET A 152 9.07 1.44 7.41
CA MET A 152 10.16 0.63 6.85
C MET A 152 11.46 1.41 6.63
N GLN A 153 11.68 2.50 7.37
CA GLN A 153 12.84 3.38 7.24
C GLN A 153 14.15 2.60 7.33
N ASN A 154 14.29 1.74 8.36
CA ASN A 154 15.50 0.92 8.54
C ASN A 154 15.78 0.00 7.35
N TYR A 155 14.75 -0.44 6.63
CA TYR A 155 14.90 -1.27 5.45
C TYR A 155 15.21 -0.42 4.21
N ALA A 156 14.57 0.75 4.08
CA ALA A 156 14.90 1.73 3.04
C ALA A 156 16.36 2.19 3.12
N ASP A 157 16.89 2.40 4.32
CA ASP A 157 18.30 2.74 4.56
C ASP A 157 19.27 1.63 4.08
N GLN A 158 18.83 0.38 4.06
CA GLN A 158 19.63 -0.77 3.62
C GLN A 158 19.61 -0.97 2.10
N ILE A 159 18.44 -0.83 1.46
CA ILE A 159 18.29 -1.15 0.02
C ILE A 159 18.32 0.06 -0.90
N GLY A 160 18.17 1.27 -0.35
CA GLY A 160 17.99 2.51 -1.10
C GLY A 160 16.53 2.77 -1.47
N GLU A 161 16.10 4.02 -1.32
CA GLU A 161 14.74 4.46 -1.69
C GLU A 161 14.49 4.45 -3.20
N ASP A 162 15.54 4.42 -4.02
CA ASP A 162 15.50 4.24 -5.47
C ASP A 162 14.94 2.87 -5.89
N ARG A 163 14.88 1.92 -4.96
CA ARG A 163 14.35 0.57 -5.18
C ARG A 163 12.96 0.35 -4.57
N ILE A 164 12.36 1.36 -3.95
CA ILE A 164 11.06 1.25 -3.28
C ILE A 164 10.01 1.98 -4.10
N TYR A 165 8.93 1.29 -4.41
CA TYR A 165 7.80 1.78 -5.19
C TYR A 165 6.49 1.55 -4.44
N CYS A 166 5.47 2.35 -4.72
CA CYS A 166 4.13 2.18 -4.14
C CYS A 166 3.08 2.15 -5.26
N PHE A 167 2.31 1.06 -5.34
CA PHE A 167 1.23 0.91 -6.31
C PHE A 167 -0.07 1.49 -5.75
N ASN A 168 -0.47 2.69 -6.17
CA ASN A 168 -1.70 3.30 -5.69
C ASN A 168 -2.95 2.82 -6.47
N PHE A 169 -4.01 2.50 -5.73
CA PHE A 169 -5.29 2.12 -6.30
C PHE A 169 -6.46 2.65 -5.45
N PRO A 170 -7.64 2.89 -6.06
CA PRO A 170 -8.80 3.37 -5.30
C PRO A 170 -9.28 2.34 -4.27
N PRO A 171 -9.75 2.75 -3.09
CA PRO A 171 -10.23 1.84 -2.05
C PRO A 171 -11.47 1.04 -2.48
N PHE A 172 -12.29 1.63 -3.35
CA PHE A 172 -13.48 1.02 -3.94
C PHE A 172 -13.25 0.92 -5.45
N CYS A 173 -13.05 -0.29 -5.94
CA CYS A 173 -12.76 -0.55 -7.34
C CYS A 173 -12.95 -2.04 -7.68
N ASN A 174 -13.03 -2.33 -8.98
CA ASN A 174 -12.93 -3.70 -9.47
C ASN A 174 -11.52 -4.27 -9.21
N THR A 175 -11.45 -5.35 -8.42
CA THR A 175 -10.19 -5.97 -7.99
C THR A 175 -9.35 -6.51 -9.16
N TYR A 176 -9.99 -7.09 -10.19
CA TYR A 176 -9.27 -7.68 -11.33
C TYR A 176 -8.71 -6.61 -12.27
N ASP A 177 -9.40 -5.47 -12.41
CA ASP A 177 -8.85 -4.32 -13.14
C ASP A 177 -7.61 -3.78 -12.42
N GLN A 178 -7.62 -3.74 -11.07
CA GLN A 178 -6.44 -3.34 -10.31
C GLN A 178 -5.32 -4.38 -10.38
N ALA A 179 -5.63 -5.67 -10.47
CA ALA A 179 -4.64 -6.71 -10.71
C ALA A 179 -3.92 -6.53 -12.06
N GLN A 180 -4.67 -6.16 -13.11
CA GLN A 180 -4.08 -5.81 -14.41
C GLN A 180 -3.20 -4.57 -14.31
N ARG A 181 -3.63 -3.52 -13.60
CA ARG A 181 -2.81 -2.31 -13.37
C ARG A 181 -1.56 -2.63 -12.54
N LEU A 182 -1.65 -3.52 -11.56
CA LEU A 182 -0.51 -3.98 -10.78
C LEU A 182 0.49 -4.70 -11.68
N ASP A 183 0.03 -5.56 -12.61
CA ASP A 183 0.91 -6.18 -13.61
C ASP A 183 1.64 -5.16 -14.48
N GLN A 184 0.92 -4.15 -14.99
CA GLN A 184 1.52 -3.05 -15.76
C GLN A 184 2.57 -2.29 -14.94
N PHE A 185 2.26 -2.03 -13.66
CA PHE A 185 3.17 -1.36 -12.74
C PHE A 185 4.43 -2.21 -12.46
N VAL A 186 4.28 -3.53 -12.29
CA VAL A 186 5.41 -4.47 -12.15
C VAL A 186 6.31 -4.40 -13.40
N GLN A 187 5.74 -4.40 -14.61
CA GLN A 187 6.54 -4.26 -15.83
C GLN A 187 7.26 -2.90 -15.90
N LEU A 188 6.59 -1.82 -15.49
CA LEU A 188 7.18 -0.49 -15.43
C LEU A 188 8.38 -0.45 -14.48
N VAL A 189 8.25 -1.00 -13.27
CA VAL A 189 9.33 -1.04 -12.27
C VAL A 189 10.51 -1.85 -12.79
N LYS A 190 10.25 -3.02 -13.40
CA LYS A 190 11.31 -3.83 -14.04
C LYS A 190 12.01 -3.06 -15.15
N ALA A 191 11.26 -2.35 -16.00
CA ALA A 191 11.83 -1.55 -17.09
C ALA A 191 12.70 -0.39 -16.57
N GLN A 192 12.28 0.29 -15.50
CA GLN A 192 13.03 1.40 -14.90
C GLN A 192 14.31 0.95 -14.19
N THR A 193 14.27 -0.22 -13.55
CA THR A 193 15.37 -0.72 -12.69
C THR A 193 16.30 -1.70 -13.41
N GLY A 194 15.87 -2.27 -14.54
CA GLY A 194 16.57 -3.36 -15.21
C GLY A 194 16.46 -4.71 -14.48
N ALA A 195 15.64 -4.80 -13.42
CA ALA A 195 15.49 -6.03 -12.65
C ALA A 195 14.66 -7.08 -13.38
N GLU A 196 15.04 -8.35 -13.25
CA GLU A 196 14.26 -9.47 -13.80
C GLU A 196 12.97 -9.72 -13.01
N LYS A 197 12.97 -9.45 -11.71
CA LYS A 197 11.86 -9.71 -10.79
C LYS A 197 11.70 -8.59 -9.77
N VAL A 198 10.52 -8.54 -9.17
CA VAL A 198 10.18 -7.63 -8.06
C VAL A 198 9.86 -8.40 -6.78
N ASN A 199 9.91 -7.73 -5.65
CA ASN A 199 9.30 -8.20 -4.41
C ASN A 199 7.99 -7.45 -4.16
N LEU A 200 6.93 -8.14 -3.76
CA LEU A 200 5.66 -7.52 -3.41
C LEU A 200 5.47 -7.48 -1.89
N VAL A 201 5.05 -6.32 -1.38
CA VAL A 201 4.69 -6.12 0.03
C VAL A 201 3.24 -5.65 0.10
N PRO A 202 2.26 -6.57 0.08
CA PRO A 202 0.87 -6.21 0.22
C PRO A 202 0.46 -5.98 1.68
N LEU A 203 -0.26 -4.88 1.91
CA LEU A 203 -0.84 -4.48 3.19
C LEU A 203 -2.36 -4.60 3.14
N SER A 204 -2.99 -5.25 4.12
CA SER A 204 -4.45 -5.27 4.26
C SER A 204 -5.18 -5.61 2.94
N LEU A 205 -6.07 -4.74 2.44
CA LEU A 205 -6.78 -4.87 1.16
C LEU A 205 -5.84 -5.06 -0.05
N GLY A 206 -4.61 -4.54 0.00
CA GLY A 206 -3.62 -4.76 -1.03
C GLY A 206 -3.27 -6.23 -1.25
N ALA A 207 -3.49 -7.08 -0.25
CA ALA A 207 -3.34 -8.54 -0.40
C ALA A 207 -4.43 -9.15 -1.29
N THR A 208 -5.64 -8.60 -1.28
CA THR A 208 -6.74 -9.04 -2.16
C THR A 208 -6.42 -8.72 -3.62
N VAL A 209 -5.94 -7.50 -3.91
CA VAL A 209 -5.47 -7.12 -5.25
C VAL A 209 -4.29 -7.99 -5.68
N THR A 210 -3.36 -8.26 -4.77
CA THR A 210 -2.19 -9.10 -5.04
C THR A 210 -2.57 -10.56 -5.30
N ASN A 211 -3.59 -11.10 -4.63
CA ASN A 211 -4.13 -12.44 -4.92
C ASN A 211 -4.70 -12.50 -6.34
N ALA A 212 -5.54 -11.54 -6.72
CA ALA A 212 -6.10 -11.45 -8.07
C ALA A 212 -5.00 -11.28 -9.15
N TYR A 213 -3.89 -10.60 -8.83
CA TYR A 213 -2.71 -10.56 -9.68
C TYR A 213 -2.11 -11.96 -9.89
N PHE A 214 -1.93 -12.73 -8.81
CA PHE A 214 -1.40 -14.09 -8.95
C PHE A 214 -2.34 -15.04 -9.70
N ASP A 215 -3.65 -14.88 -9.53
CA ASP A 215 -4.64 -15.68 -10.26
C ASP A 215 -4.48 -15.53 -11.79
N ASN A 216 -4.16 -14.33 -12.26
CA ASN A 216 -4.07 -14.02 -13.68
C ASN A 216 -2.63 -14.03 -14.26
N TYR A 217 -1.60 -13.81 -13.44
CA TYR A 217 -0.26 -13.47 -13.92
C TYR A 217 0.89 -14.26 -13.26
N ALA A 218 0.61 -15.20 -12.34
CA ALA A 218 1.68 -15.99 -11.69
C ALA A 218 2.61 -16.72 -12.68
N GLN A 219 2.07 -17.14 -13.84
CA GLN A 219 2.81 -17.81 -14.92
C GLN A 219 3.93 -16.96 -15.52
N LYS A 220 3.88 -15.62 -15.37
CA LYS A 220 4.97 -14.74 -15.82
C LYS A 220 6.22 -14.84 -14.96
N GLN A 221 6.08 -15.33 -13.73
CA GLN A 221 7.18 -15.48 -12.76
C GLN A 221 7.95 -14.18 -12.46
N ASP A 222 7.28 -13.04 -12.59
CA ASP A 222 7.85 -11.69 -12.37
C ASP A 222 8.09 -11.35 -10.90
N VAL A 223 7.53 -12.12 -9.97
CA VAL A 223 7.65 -11.88 -8.53
C VAL A 223 8.61 -12.90 -7.92
N ALA A 224 9.63 -12.40 -7.20
CA ALA A 224 10.60 -13.24 -6.50
C ALA A 224 10.14 -13.61 -5.09
N LYS A 225 9.60 -12.64 -4.34
CA LYS A 225 9.13 -12.82 -2.96
C LYS A 225 7.89 -11.99 -2.68
N VAL A 226 7.07 -12.48 -1.75
CA VAL A 226 5.90 -11.77 -1.24
C VAL A 226 5.99 -11.71 0.28
N VAL A 227 5.90 -10.51 0.85
CA VAL A 227 5.84 -10.30 2.30
C VAL A 227 4.51 -9.66 2.62
N ARG A 228 3.54 -10.46 3.09
CA ARG A 228 2.21 -9.96 3.44
C ARG A 228 2.20 -9.35 4.83
N ILE A 229 1.57 -8.20 4.97
CA ILE A 229 1.43 -7.50 6.24
C ILE A 229 -0.07 -7.31 6.49
N VAL A 230 -0.59 -7.98 7.53
CA VAL A 230 -2.02 -7.95 7.91
C VAL A 230 -2.98 -8.13 6.72
N GLY A 231 -2.60 -8.96 5.74
CA GLY A 231 -3.30 -9.05 4.45
C GLY A 231 -4.71 -9.62 4.58
N ALA A 232 -5.70 -8.90 4.03
CA ALA A 232 -7.11 -9.29 3.97
C ALA A 232 -7.35 -10.36 2.87
N SER A 233 -6.67 -11.50 3.01
CA SER A 233 -6.61 -12.53 1.97
C SER A 233 -7.92 -13.29 1.79
N ASP A 234 -8.73 -13.35 2.85
CA ASP A 234 -10.05 -14.01 2.89
C ASP A 234 -11.06 -13.14 3.69
N GLY A 235 -10.91 -11.82 3.59
CA GLY A 235 -11.66 -10.86 4.40
C GLY A 235 -11.21 -10.80 5.86
N SER A 236 -12.06 -10.20 6.70
CA SER A 236 -11.90 -10.08 8.16
C SER A 236 -13.22 -10.43 8.83
N TYR A 237 -13.16 -11.21 9.92
CA TYR A 237 -14.30 -11.64 10.73
C TYR A 237 -14.40 -10.85 12.04
#